data_AF-A0A0E3RNT9-F1
#
_entry.id   AF-A0A0E3RNT9-F1
#
_cell.length_a   1.000
_cell.length_b   1.000
_cell.length_c   1.000
_cell.angle_alpha   90.00
_cell.angle_beta   90.00
_cell.angle_gamma   90.00
#
_symmetry.space_group_name_H-M   'P 1'
#
loop_
_entity.id
_entity.type
_entity.pdbx_description
1 polymer ?
#
loop_
_entity_poly.entity_id
_entity_poly.type
_entity_poly.pdbx_seq_one_letter_code
_entity_poly.pdbx_strand_id
1 'polypeptide(L)'
;MINALSFDLEYWYTAELVCRCVPDEKEDQVIEAVYPLLDLLDEYNTKATFFVLGKLAEKYPELIREISENGHEIGSHSYSHKTLHELGIKNFEYEIEKTNEILRSITGRYPLGFRAPTFSIDNTNKWALDILVKNGYRYDSSIFPVKTNLYGVPGAPVVSYNPSLNDITVHDPDGPII
;
A
#
# COMPACT_ATOMS: atom_id res chain seq x y z
N MET A 1 15.31 -7.32 6.98
CA MET A 1 14.56 -6.10 6.61
C MET A 1 15.60 -5.10 6.12
N ILE A 2 15.64 -4.78 4.81
CA ILE A 2 16.69 -3.92 4.24
C ILE A 2 16.25 -2.44 4.25
N ASN A 3 14.93 -2.18 4.29
CA ASN A 3 14.35 -0.84 4.40
C ASN A 3 13.46 -0.77 5.66
N ALA A 4 13.68 0.22 6.53
CA ALA A 4 12.84 0.49 7.70
C ALA A 4 11.89 1.69 7.48
N LEU A 5 11.94 2.30 6.29
CA LEU A 5 11.22 3.51 5.92
C LEU A 5 10.32 3.25 4.73
N SER A 6 9.06 3.65 4.84
CA SER A 6 8.08 3.52 3.77
C SER A 6 7.16 4.71 3.67
N PHE A 7 6.64 4.97 2.47
CA PHE A 7 5.73 6.06 2.16
C PHE A 7 4.51 5.53 1.43
N ASP A 8 3.33 6.02 1.80
CA ASP A 8 2.11 5.78 1.05
C ASP A 8 1.97 6.93 0.06
N LEU A 9 2.10 6.61 -1.23
CA LEU A 9 2.04 7.59 -2.30
C LEU A 9 0.59 7.69 -2.78
N GLU A 10 -0.11 8.62 -2.15
CA GLU A 10 -1.54 8.90 -2.29
C GLU A 10 -1.81 10.40 -2.41
N TYR A 11 -3.07 10.76 -2.66
CA TYR A 11 -3.45 12.18 -2.73
C TYR A 11 -3.79 12.70 -1.32
N TRP A 12 -3.34 13.90 -0.97
CA TRP A 12 -3.63 14.50 0.34
C TRP A 12 -5.14 14.58 0.64
N TYR A 13 -5.96 14.70 -0.40
CA TYR A 13 -7.41 14.79 -0.31
C TYR A 13 -8.13 13.44 -0.20
N THR A 14 -7.44 12.30 -0.29
CA THR A 14 -8.06 10.97 -0.08
C THR A 14 -7.96 10.50 1.37
N ALA A 15 -7.20 11.19 2.23
CA ALA A 15 -7.11 10.88 3.65
C ALA A 15 -8.50 10.95 4.33
N GLU A 16 -8.91 9.85 4.97
CA GLU A 16 -10.27 9.67 5.53
C GLU A 16 -10.69 10.73 6.56
N LEU A 17 -9.73 11.28 7.30
CA LEU A 17 -10.00 12.33 8.29
C LEU A 17 -10.28 13.69 7.66
N VAL A 18 -9.88 13.90 6.41
CA VAL A 18 -9.90 15.22 5.75
C VAL A 18 -10.86 15.22 4.57
N CYS A 19 -11.08 14.08 3.90
CA CYS A 19 -11.80 13.97 2.62
C CYS A 19 -13.18 14.66 2.61
N ARG A 20 -13.89 14.67 3.76
CA ARG A 20 -15.20 15.31 3.93
C ARG A 20 -15.18 16.84 3.97
N CYS A 21 -14.00 17.42 4.15
CA CYS A 21 -13.76 18.86 4.27
C CYS A 21 -12.94 19.42 3.10
N VAL A 22 -12.60 18.59 2.11
CA VAL A 22 -11.81 18.99 0.96
C VAL A 22 -12.67 19.84 0.02
N PRO A 23 -12.17 20.99 -0.46
CA PRO A 23 -12.87 21.78 -1.48
C PRO A 23 -12.99 21.04 -2.83
N ASP A 24 -13.97 21.44 -3.63
CA ASP A 24 -14.17 20.89 -4.98
C ASP A 24 -12.95 21.17 -5.86
N GLU A 25 -12.50 22.42 -5.89
CA GLU A 25 -11.26 22.85 -6.50
C GLU A 25 -10.07 22.48 -5.61
N LYS A 26 -9.21 21.59 -6.13
CA LYS A 26 -8.02 21.11 -5.45
C LYS A 26 -6.98 20.73 -6.47
N GLU A 27 -5.74 21.04 -6.15
CA GLU A 27 -4.58 20.55 -6.87
C GLU A 27 -3.99 19.39 -6.08
N ASP A 28 -3.50 18.37 -6.77
CA ASP A 28 -2.58 17.45 -6.12
C ASP A 28 -1.21 18.12 -6.00
N GLN A 29 -0.43 17.69 -5.00
CA GLN A 29 0.89 18.23 -4.69
C GLN A 29 1.95 17.13 -4.76
N VAL A 30 1.70 16.12 -5.62
CA VAL A 30 2.49 14.89 -5.65
C VAL A 30 3.92 15.18 -6.06
N ILE A 31 4.11 15.96 -7.12
CA ILE A 31 5.42 16.28 -7.69
C ILE A 31 6.22 17.15 -6.70
N GLU A 32 5.57 18.19 -6.17
CA GLU A 32 6.15 19.15 -5.24
C GLU A 32 6.56 18.51 -3.91
N ALA A 33 5.87 17.44 -3.49
CA ALA A 33 6.19 16.71 -2.27
C ALA A 33 7.23 15.61 -2.48
N VAL A 34 7.13 14.86 -3.59
CA VAL A 34 7.95 13.65 -3.80
C VAL A 34 9.37 13.98 -4.24
N TYR A 35 9.58 14.97 -5.11
CA TYR A 35 10.94 15.28 -5.58
C TYR A 35 11.89 15.69 -4.43
N PRO A 36 11.52 16.63 -3.54
CA PRO A 36 12.36 16.95 -2.39
C PRO A 36 12.59 15.75 -1.45
N LEU A 37 11.61 14.84 -1.36
CA LEU A 37 11.77 13.61 -0.59
C LEU A 37 12.80 12.67 -1.23
N LEU A 38 12.79 12.52 -2.56
CA LEU A 38 13.80 11.72 -3.26
C LEU A 38 15.20 12.32 -3.14
N ASP A 39 15.32 13.65 -3.25
CA ASP A 39 16.59 14.35 -3.02
C ASP A 39 17.14 14.09 -1.61
N LEU A 40 16.26 14.13 -0.60
CA LEU A 40 16.64 13.84 0.78
C LEU A 40 17.05 12.37 0.95
N LEU A 41 16.31 11.42 0.37
CA LEU A 41 16.68 10.01 0.44
C LEU A 41 18.04 9.74 -0.22
N ASP A 42 18.35 10.41 -1.33
CA ASP A 42 19.63 10.31 -2.01
C ASP A 42 20.78 10.94 -1.21
N GLU A 43 20.57 12.13 -0.64
CA GLU A 43 21.55 12.83 0.22
C GLU A 43 22.03 11.92 1.37
N TYR A 44 21.11 11.15 1.96
CA TYR A 44 21.39 10.22 3.05
C TYR A 44 21.66 8.79 2.59
N ASN A 45 21.82 8.54 1.28
CA ASN A 45 22.02 7.21 0.68
C ASN A 45 21.06 6.15 1.25
N THR A 46 19.80 6.54 1.41
CA THR A 46 18.76 5.74 2.06
C THR A 46 17.77 5.26 1.02
N LYS A 47 17.46 3.96 1.04
CA LYS A 47 16.37 3.39 0.22
C LYS A 47 15.14 3.16 1.09
N ALA A 48 13.99 3.19 0.42
CA ALA A 48 12.67 3.16 1.04
C ALA A 48 11.70 2.36 0.16
N THR A 49 10.55 2.06 0.73
CA THR A 49 9.43 1.41 0.02
C THR A 49 8.32 2.42 -0.22
N PHE A 50 7.89 2.58 -1.46
CA PHE A 50 6.76 3.44 -1.82
C PHE A 50 5.56 2.55 -2.16
N PHE A 51 4.49 2.60 -1.37
CA PHE A 51 3.22 1.96 -1.69
C PHE A 51 2.41 2.91 -2.56
N VAL A 52 2.24 2.56 -3.84
CA VAL A 52 1.73 3.47 -4.85
C VAL A 52 0.28 3.15 -5.22
N LEU A 53 -0.58 4.15 -5.24
CA LEU A 53 -1.92 4.03 -5.83
C LEU A 53 -1.84 3.80 -7.33
N GLY A 54 -2.55 2.80 -7.86
CA GLY A 54 -2.62 2.57 -9.31
C GLY A 54 -3.13 3.79 -10.08
N LYS A 55 -4.10 4.53 -9.53
CA LYS A 55 -4.61 5.78 -10.14
C LYS A 55 -3.56 6.90 -10.15
N LEU A 56 -2.65 6.94 -9.17
CA LEU A 56 -1.54 7.90 -9.14
C LEU A 56 -0.46 7.48 -10.15
N ALA A 57 -0.14 6.19 -10.22
CA ALA A 57 0.81 5.65 -11.19
C ALA A 57 0.38 5.88 -12.65
N GLU A 58 -0.93 5.77 -12.97
CA GLU A 58 -1.46 6.13 -14.28
C GLU A 58 -1.25 7.61 -14.63
N LYS A 59 -1.32 8.49 -13.63
CA LYS A 59 -1.18 9.94 -13.82
C LYS A 59 0.29 10.37 -13.91
N TYR A 60 1.16 9.75 -13.12
CA TYR A 60 2.58 10.13 -12.98
C TYR A 60 3.53 8.95 -13.28
N PRO A 61 3.45 8.32 -14.47
CA PRO A 61 4.26 7.14 -14.77
C PRO A 61 5.77 7.41 -14.74
N GLU A 62 6.21 8.60 -15.15
CA GLU A 62 7.64 8.97 -15.13
C GLU A 62 8.17 9.14 -13.71
N LEU A 63 7.37 9.69 -12.79
CA LEU A 63 7.74 9.75 -11.38
C LEU A 63 7.93 8.34 -10.80
N ILE A 64 6.98 7.43 -11.07
CA ILE A 64 7.06 6.05 -10.57
C ILE A 64 8.26 5.30 -11.17
N ARG A 65 8.57 5.54 -12.44
CA ARG A 65 9.78 5.04 -13.09
C ARG A 65 11.03 5.53 -12.39
N GLU A 66 11.12 6.83 -12.12
CA GLU A 66 12.26 7.46 -11.46
C GLU A 66 12.49 6.93 -10.04
N ILE A 67 11.42 6.80 -9.24
CA ILE A 67 11.48 6.17 -7.91
C ILE A 67 12.08 4.75 -8.01
N SER A 68 11.61 3.96 -8.99
CA SER A 68 12.10 2.61 -9.20
C SER A 68 13.56 2.56 -9.71
N GLU A 69 13.94 3.45 -10.62
CA GLU A 69 15.31 3.53 -11.17
C GLU A 69 16.33 4.01 -10.13
N ASN A 70 15.89 4.85 -9.19
CA ASN A 70 16.67 5.24 -8.01
C ASN A 70 16.81 4.11 -6.98
N GLY A 71 16.29 2.91 -7.26
CA GLY A 71 16.49 1.71 -6.45
C GLY A 71 15.58 1.62 -5.22
N HIS A 72 14.53 2.43 -5.14
CA HIS A 72 13.48 2.26 -4.13
C HIS A 72 12.57 1.09 -4.50
N GLU A 73 11.96 0.48 -3.49
CA GLU A 73 10.96 -0.57 -3.71
C GLU A 73 9.60 0.05 -4.07
N ILE A 74 8.94 -0.50 -5.08
CA ILE A 74 7.57 -0.15 -5.45
C ILE A 74 6.63 -1.24 -4.93
N GLY A 75 5.82 -0.88 -3.92
CA GLY A 75 4.68 -1.65 -3.42
C GLY A 75 3.36 -1.13 -3.99
N SER A 76 2.30 -1.90 -3.84
CA SER A 76 0.94 -1.53 -4.25
C SER A 76 0.14 -0.95 -3.08
N HIS A 77 -0.63 0.10 -3.36
CA HIS A 77 -1.59 0.69 -2.43
C HIS A 77 -3.05 0.56 -2.89
N SER A 78 -3.37 -0.48 -3.68
CA SER A 78 -4.62 -0.60 -4.44
C SER A 78 -4.74 0.49 -5.52
N TYR A 79 -5.91 0.61 -6.16
CA TYR A 79 -6.10 1.52 -7.28
C TYR A 79 -6.69 2.88 -6.86
N SER A 80 -7.81 2.88 -6.12
CA SER A 80 -8.64 4.09 -5.95
C SER A 80 -8.54 4.79 -4.59
N HIS A 81 -7.80 4.21 -3.64
CA HIS A 81 -7.74 4.60 -2.22
C HIS A 81 -9.01 4.26 -1.40
N LYS A 82 -9.96 3.49 -1.95
CA LYS A 82 -11.10 3.01 -1.15
C LYS A 82 -10.67 1.97 -0.12
N THR A 83 -11.35 1.96 1.03
CA THR A 83 -11.14 0.92 2.04
C THR A 83 -11.63 -0.44 1.53
N LEU A 84 -11.09 -1.52 2.09
CA LEU A 84 -11.51 -2.89 1.72
C LEU A 84 -12.99 -3.16 2.06
N HIS A 85 -13.52 -2.48 3.09
CA HIS A 85 -14.94 -2.56 3.45
C HIS A 85 -15.84 -1.96 2.38
N GLU A 86 -15.40 -0.90 1.68
CA GLU A 86 -16.14 -0.27 0.59
C GLU A 86 -15.99 -1.03 -0.72
N LEU A 87 -14.82 -1.60 -1.00
CA LEU A 87 -14.56 -2.34 -2.24
C LEU A 87 -15.30 -3.68 -2.25
N GLY A 88 -15.19 -4.45 -1.17
CA GLY A 88 -15.54 -5.86 -1.18
C GLY A 88 -14.66 -6.69 -2.14
N ILE A 89 -14.88 -8.00 -2.14
CA ILE A 89 -14.00 -8.99 -2.80
C ILE A 89 -13.77 -8.66 -4.27
N LYS A 90 -14.83 -8.57 -5.08
CA LYS A 90 -14.70 -8.43 -6.54
C LYS A 90 -14.01 -7.14 -6.98
N ASN A 91 -14.30 -6.02 -6.33
CA ASN A 91 -13.65 -4.76 -6.69
C ASN A 91 -12.21 -4.75 -6.20
N PHE A 92 -11.92 -5.34 -5.05
CA PHE A 92 -10.54 -5.47 -4.58
C PHE A 92 -9.70 -6.34 -5.53
N GLU A 93 -10.19 -7.50 -5.97
CA GLU A 93 -9.53 -8.32 -7.00
C GLU A 93 -9.23 -7.50 -8.26
N TYR A 94 -10.23 -6.77 -8.76
CA TYR A 94 -10.07 -5.90 -9.93
C TYR A 94 -9.02 -4.80 -9.71
N GLU A 95 -9.05 -4.12 -8.56
CA GLU A 95 -8.09 -3.05 -8.26
C GLU A 95 -6.66 -3.57 -8.14
N ILE A 96 -6.48 -4.75 -7.56
CA ILE A 96 -5.18 -5.41 -7.45
C ILE A 96 -4.64 -5.80 -8.82
N GLU A 97 -5.43 -6.48 -9.64
CA GLU A 97 -5.02 -6.89 -10.99
C GLU A 97 -4.68 -5.67 -11.85
N LYS A 98 -5.53 -4.64 -11.83
CA LYS A 98 -5.30 -3.41 -12.57
C LYS A 98 -4.01 -2.71 -12.12
N THR A 99 -3.82 -2.55 -10.82
CA THR A 99 -2.64 -1.87 -10.26
C THR A 99 -1.36 -2.63 -10.56
N ASN A 100 -1.38 -3.96 -10.49
CA ASN A 100 -0.27 -4.83 -10.84
C ASN A 100 0.21 -4.60 -12.28
N GLU A 101 -0.70 -4.56 -13.25
CA GLU A 101 -0.35 -4.35 -14.65
C GLU A 101 0.19 -2.94 -14.90
N ILE A 102 -0.38 -1.90 -14.28
CA ILE A 102 0.13 -0.52 -14.37
C ILE A 102 1.56 -0.46 -13.83
N LEU A 103 1.79 -0.90 -12.59
CA LEU A 103 3.11 -0.83 -11.97
C LEU A 103 4.14 -1.68 -12.71
N ARG A 104 3.74 -2.85 -13.23
CA ARG A 104 4.60 -3.67 -14.09
C ARG A 104 4.98 -2.96 -15.38
N SER A 105 4.03 -2.32 -16.05
CA SER A 105 4.28 -1.62 -17.31
C SER A 105 5.27 -0.45 -17.14
N ILE A 106 5.28 0.18 -15.96
CA ILE A 106 6.16 1.30 -15.66
C ILE A 106 7.55 0.81 -15.22
N THR A 107 7.60 -0.12 -14.27
CA THR A 107 8.83 -0.52 -13.56
C THR A 107 9.50 -1.78 -14.13
N GLY A 108 8.80 -2.50 -15.01
CA GLY A 108 9.21 -3.81 -15.51
C GLY A 108 9.03 -4.96 -14.52
N ARG A 109 8.50 -4.72 -13.31
CA ARG A 109 8.36 -5.72 -12.25
C ARG A 109 6.97 -5.66 -11.61
N TYR A 110 6.46 -6.80 -11.17
CA TYR A 110 5.26 -6.83 -10.33
C TYR A 110 5.60 -6.37 -8.91
N PRO A 111 4.69 -5.64 -8.22
CA PRO A 111 4.88 -5.31 -6.82
C PRO A 111 4.88 -6.58 -5.97
N LEU A 112 5.77 -6.65 -4.97
CA LEU A 112 5.82 -7.77 -4.01
C LEU A 112 5.18 -7.42 -2.68
N GLY A 113 5.07 -6.13 -2.36
CA GLY A 113 4.48 -5.61 -1.13
C GLY A 113 3.14 -4.95 -1.36
N PHE A 114 2.23 -5.11 -0.41
CA PHE A 114 0.94 -4.42 -0.38
C PHE A 114 0.77 -3.64 0.92
N ARG A 115 0.07 -2.50 0.84
CA ARG A 115 -0.54 -1.85 1.99
C ARG A 115 -1.95 -1.41 1.61
N ALA A 116 -2.93 -1.71 2.45
CA ALA A 116 -4.30 -1.31 2.26
C ALA A 116 -4.47 0.19 2.55
N PRO A 117 -5.26 0.92 1.74
CA PRO A 117 -5.73 2.25 2.12
C PRO A 117 -6.32 2.23 3.52
N THR A 118 -5.91 3.20 4.35
CA THR A 118 -6.35 3.34 5.75
C THR A 118 -6.05 2.10 6.60
N PHE A 119 -5.04 1.28 6.28
CA PHE A 119 -4.73 0.04 7.01
C PHE A 119 -5.97 -0.86 7.19
N SER A 120 -6.86 -0.88 6.20
CA SER A 120 -8.22 -1.41 6.33
C SER A 120 -8.33 -2.94 6.25
N ILE A 121 -7.24 -3.69 6.49
CA ILE A 121 -7.30 -5.15 6.66
C ILE A 121 -7.61 -5.50 8.12
N ASP A 122 -8.65 -6.31 8.32
CA ASP A 122 -9.03 -6.86 9.60
C ASP A 122 -9.61 -8.29 9.48
N ASN A 123 -10.08 -8.85 10.59
CA ASN A 123 -10.65 -10.20 10.63
C ASN A 123 -11.96 -10.37 9.84
N THR A 124 -12.65 -9.27 9.50
CA THR A 124 -13.89 -9.28 8.70
C THR A 124 -13.61 -9.34 7.20
N ASN A 125 -12.42 -8.90 6.77
CA ASN A 125 -12.03 -8.87 5.36
C ASN A 125 -10.69 -9.57 5.04
N LYS A 126 -10.23 -10.45 5.93
CA LYS A 126 -9.03 -11.32 5.77
C LYS A 126 -8.97 -12.15 4.48
N TRP A 127 -10.09 -12.30 3.76
CA TRP A 127 -10.12 -12.80 2.39
C TRP A 127 -9.18 -12.02 1.45
N ALA A 128 -8.83 -10.78 1.78
CA ALA A 128 -7.88 -9.97 1.04
C ALA A 128 -6.49 -10.62 0.98
N LEU A 129 -6.05 -11.29 2.04
CA LEU A 129 -4.75 -11.97 2.09
C LEU A 129 -4.65 -13.08 1.02
N ASP A 130 -5.73 -13.84 0.81
CA ASP A 130 -5.79 -14.85 -0.25
C ASP A 130 -5.67 -14.24 -1.64
N ILE A 131 -6.28 -13.09 -1.87
CA ILE A 131 -6.22 -12.38 -3.15
C ILE A 131 -4.79 -11.87 -3.39
N LEU A 132 -4.15 -11.31 -2.37
CA LEU A 132 -2.77 -10.86 -2.44
C LEU A 132 -1.83 -12.04 -2.78
N VAL A 133 -1.97 -13.17 -2.10
CA VAL A 133 -1.18 -14.38 -2.38
C VAL A 133 -1.39 -14.87 -3.81
N LYS A 134 -2.65 -14.96 -4.28
CA LYS A 134 -2.97 -15.36 -5.66
C LYS A 134 -2.37 -14.43 -6.71
N ASN A 135 -2.22 -13.16 -6.39
CA ASN A 135 -1.64 -12.13 -7.25
C ASN A 135 -0.12 -11.97 -7.09
N GLY A 136 0.54 -12.86 -6.35
CA GLY A 136 2.00 -12.94 -6.27
C GLY A 136 2.65 -12.05 -5.22
N TYR A 137 1.87 -11.39 -4.36
CA TYR A 137 2.40 -10.62 -3.24
C TYR A 137 3.10 -11.53 -2.23
N ARG A 138 4.15 -11.01 -1.60
CA ARG A 138 5.01 -11.70 -0.62
C ARG A 138 4.87 -11.17 0.79
N TYR A 139 4.45 -9.90 0.93
CA TYR A 139 4.17 -9.33 2.22
C TYR A 139 3.03 -8.30 2.16
N ASP A 140 2.33 -8.17 3.29
CA ASP A 140 1.36 -7.13 3.60
C ASP A 140 1.92 -6.20 4.70
N SER A 141 1.58 -4.92 4.63
CA SER A 141 1.94 -3.92 5.65
C SER A 141 0.71 -3.19 6.18
N SER A 142 -0.43 -3.87 6.27
CA SER A 142 -1.74 -3.28 6.62
C SER A 142 -2.20 -3.63 8.03
N ILE A 143 -1.80 -4.80 8.56
CA ILE A 143 -2.26 -5.26 9.87
C ILE A 143 -1.55 -4.46 10.98
N PHE A 144 -2.26 -3.48 11.54
CA PHE A 144 -1.69 -2.56 12.52
C PHE A 144 -2.14 -2.91 13.96
N PRO A 145 -1.24 -3.26 14.89
CA PRO A 145 -1.57 -3.89 16.19
C PRO A 145 -2.04 -2.89 17.26
N VAL A 146 -2.96 -2.00 16.89
CA VAL A 146 -3.53 -0.96 17.75
C VAL A 146 -5.05 -0.87 17.54
N LYS A 147 -5.71 -0.02 18.32
CA LYS A 147 -7.10 0.38 18.10
C LYS A 147 -7.17 1.87 17.83
N THR A 148 -7.68 2.28 16.67
CA THR A 148 -8.03 3.67 16.37
C THR A 148 -9.51 3.80 16.02
N ASN A 149 -9.97 5.02 15.72
CA ASN A 149 -11.32 5.24 15.23
C ASN A 149 -11.53 4.81 13.76
N LEU A 150 -10.44 4.64 13.00
CA LEU A 150 -10.49 4.33 11.56
C LEU A 150 -10.13 2.89 11.25
N TYR A 151 -9.13 2.35 11.95
CA TYR A 151 -8.54 1.04 11.66
C TYR A 151 -7.84 0.45 12.89
N GLY A 152 -7.33 -0.76 12.69
CA GLY A 152 -6.44 -1.43 13.61
C GLY A 152 -6.97 -2.79 14.04
N VAL A 153 -6.03 -3.66 14.39
CA VAL A 153 -6.27 -5.06 14.73
C VAL A 153 -5.68 -5.31 16.12
N PRO A 154 -6.42 -4.98 17.20
CA PRO A 154 -5.93 -5.17 18.55
C PRO A 154 -5.63 -6.64 18.82
N GLY A 155 -4.44 -6.92 19.37
CA GLY A 155 -3.99 -8.28 19.64
C GLY A 155 -3.15 -8.92 18.53
N ALA A 156 -3.00 -8.26 17.36
CA ALA A 156 -2.01 -8.66 16.38
C ALA A 156 -0.57 -8.51 16.93
N PRO A 157 0.39 -9.34 16.49
CA PRO A 157 1.79 -9.21 16.83
C PRO A 157 2.37 -7.83 16.49
N VAL A 158 3.30 -7.35 17.34
CA VAL A 158 4.04 -6.08 17.15
C VAL A 158 5.33 -6.24 16.36
N VAL A 159 5.55 -7.44 15.81
CA VAL A 159 6.68 -7.81 14.98
C VAL A 159 6.14 -8.46 13.71
N SER A 160 6.94 -8.50 12.64
CA SER A 160 6.58 -9.24 11.42
C SER A 160 6.23 -10.69 11.74
N TYR A 161 5.16 -11.20 11.15
CA TYR A 161 4.63 -12.53 11.39
C TYR A 161 3.76 -12.93 10.21
N ASN A 162 3.66 -14.22 9.93
CA ASN A 162 2.71 -14.72 8.95
C ASN A 162 1.30 -14.80 9.58
N PRO A 163 0.29 -14.06 9.10
CA PRO A 163 -1.06 -14.09 9.67
C PRO A 163 -1.81 -15.36 9.27
N SER A 164 -2.53 -15.97 10.22
CA SER A 164 -3.46 -17.05 9.91
C SER A 164 -4.67 -16.54 9.12
N LEU A 165 -5.09 -17.27 8.09
CA LEU A 165 -6.30 -16.95 7.32
C LEU A 165 -7.60 -17.14 8.11
N ASN A 166 -7.55 -17.86 9.24
CA ASN A 166 -8.70 -18.03 10.14
C ASN A 166 -8.82 -16.86 11.13
N ASP A 167 -7.69 -16.38 11.66
CA ASP A 167 -7.60 -15.25 12.56
C ASP A 167 -6.27 -14.53 12.33
N ILE A 168 -6.34 -13.33 11.76
CA ILE A 168 -5.12 -12.59 11.38
C ILE A 168 -4.32 -12.12 12.60
N THR A 169 -4.85 -12.22 13.82
CA THR A 169 -4.08 -11.92 15.05
C THR A 169 -3.14 -13.04 15.47
N VAL A 170 -3.27 -14.22 14.84
CA VAL A 170 -2.50 -15.42 15.17
C VAL A 170 -1.38 -15.60 14.15
N HIS A 171 -0.17 -15.86 14.64
CA HIS A 171 0.94 -16.28 13.79
C HIS A 171 0.75 -17.73 13.33
N ASP A 172 0.78 -17.92 12.02
CA ASP A 172 0.77 -19.21 11.35
C ASP A 172 2.12 -19.44 10.66
N PRO A 173 3.01 -20.31 11.17
CA PRO A 173 4.32 -20.56 10.58
C PRO A 173 4.30 -21.02 9.12
N ASP A 174 3.18 -21.60 8.67
CA ASP A 174 2.95 -22.04 7.30
C ASP A 174 2.14 -21.02 6.47
N GLY A 175 1.90 -19.82 7.03
CA GLY A 175 1.15 -18.76 6.42
C GLY A 175 1.81 -18.26 5.12
N PRO A 176 1.03 -18.03 4.05
CA PRO A 176 1.56 -17.84 2.69
C PRO A 176 2.15 -16.44 2.42
N ILE A 177 1.92 -15.50 3.33
CA ILE A 177 2.33 -14.10 3.23
C ILE A 177 2.86 -13.66 4.60
N ILE A 178 3.80 -12.71 4.60
CA ILE A 178 4.32 -12.05 5.81
C ILE A 178 3.54 -10.77 6.07
#